data_AF-A0A928JW86-F1
#
_entry.id   AF-A0A928JW86-F1
#
_cell.length_a   1.000
_cell.length_b   1.000
_cell.length_c   1.000
_cell.angle_alpha   90.00
_cell.angle_beta   90.00
_cell.angle_gamma   90.00
#
_symmetry.space_group_name_H-M   'P 1'
#
loop_
_entity.id
_entity.type
_entity.pdbx_description
1 polymer ?
#
loop_
_entity_poly.entity_id
_entity_poly.type
_entity_poly.pdbx_seq_one_letter_code
_entity_poly.pdbx_strand_id
1 'polypeptide(L)'
;MKMGMPAIPLITVDPYFSVWSKKGDLNGPFRTMHWTGSDNTITGTVIIDGAEYTFIGQKPNNPIKQISIDADALSTYAVYEGAGIRLNVTFTTPIMADSLYYSSRPVSYIKTSFESIDGQNHDVKIHLAFSEEFVLNKAGEGRAISEEVNIEGLTCIKMGNGYQTVLDKKGDDIRIDWGYFYVATVGEAKIGNEVAYNLYSVYIEKTIKNEAVFAVAYDDIESIKYFENNLKAYWKKDGKTIEEAIKEALCEYDVLLDKCASFSYNLYVEASKKGGEKYADLLSLAYRQVMAGHKLVVDTEGNNLYISKECFSNGCAATVDVTYPSAPMYLYYNTELLKGMLRPVFKYANSTAWKHDFAPHDVGQYPHVIGQAYYGGALKYQMPVEECGNMLILVSAICQKDNDFSFAKENIELLEKWSQYLIEFGLDPEYQLCTDDFAGHMAHNCNLSIKAIMGMAGLSVIYRNIGETEKANKLYKTAKEYADSFIVRAKNQDGSFRLAFDKEGTFSLKYNAVWDRLWKTNLFPSKFYNSEIERYKKEALPYGIPLDNREKYTKSDWLLWAACLAEKQEDFEFITELLWKAFDVQRSNAPMTDWYYADTGEMRAFRHRTVQGGLFLKLLF
;
A
#
# COMPACT_ATOMS: atom_id res chain seq x y z
N MET A 1 10.63 -23.06 -2.64
CA MET A 1 9.20 -23.12 -3.05
C MET A 1 8.73 -21.68 -3.07
N LYS A 2 8.16 -21.18 -4.18
CA LYS A 2 7.67 -19.80 -4.25
C LYS A 2 6.33 -19.68 -3.50
N MET A 3 6.16 -18.59 -2.76
CA MET A 3 4.96 -18.32 -1.97
C MET A 3 3.70 -18.25 -2.84
N GLY A 4 2.61 -18.86 -2.41
CA GLY A 4 1.30 -18.64 -3.02
C GLY A 4 0.86 -17.17 -2.95
N MET A 5 0.30 -16.64 -4.04
CA MET A 5 -0.28 -15.28 -4.08
C MET A 5 -1.79 -15.32 -3.75
N PRO A 6 -2.30 -14.58 -2.75
CA PRO A 6 -3.74 -14.57 -2.43
C PRO A 6 -4.61 -13.99 -3.55
N ALA A 7 -4.21 -12.83 -4.08
CA ALA A 7 -4.71 -12.26 -5.32
C ALA A 7 -3.52 -11.82 -6.16
N ILE A 8 -3.65 -11.92 -7.48
CA ILE A 8 -2.59 -11.62 -8.43
C ILE A 8 -2.74 -10.16 -8.88
N PRO A 9 -1.75 -9.29 -8.66
CA PRO A 9 -1.79 -7.93 -9.19
C PRO A 9 -1.63 -7.94 -10.71
N LEU A 10 -2.49 -7.22 -11.43
CA LEU A 10 -2.40 -7.08 -12.89
C LEU A 10 -2.11 -5.63 -13.28
N ILE A 11 -2.95 -4.70 -12.82
CA ILE A 11 -2.78 -3.25 -13.02
C ILE A 11 -2.93 -2.62 -11.64
N THR A 12 -1.94 -1.93 -11.11
CA THR A 12 -1.99 -1.40 -9.73
C THR A 12 -1.37 -0.02 -9.66
N VAL A 13 -2.10 0.99 -10.14
CA VAL A 13 -1.60 2.38 -10.26
C VAL A 13 -1.97 3.21 -9.03
N ASP A 14 -3.24 3.20 -8.62
CA ASP A 14 -3.76 3.99 -7.50
C ASP A 14 -5.04 3.34 -6.96
N PRO A 15 -5.71 3.90 -5.92
CA PRO A 15 -6.88 3.26 -5.31
C PRO A 15 -8.09 3.08 -6.24
N TYR A 16 -8.07 3.67 -7.43
CA TYR A 16 -9.13 3.55 -8.44
C TYR A 16 -8.71 2.72 -9.65
N PHE A 17 -7.53 2.97 -10.20
CA PHE A 17 -7.01 2.20 -11.34
C PHE A 17 -6.22 0.98 -10.86
N SER A 18 -6.98 -0.01 -10.39
CA SER A 18 -6.46 -1.21 -9.71
C SER A 18 -7.26 -2.45 -10.12
N VAL A 19 -6.58 -3.44 -10.71
CA VAL A 19 -7.14 -4.67 -11.26
C VAL A 19 -6.30 -5.87 -10.81
N TRP A 20 -7.01 -6.88 -10.35
CA TRP A 20 -6.47 -8.09 -9.72
C TRP A 20 -7.14 -9.33 -10.32
N SER A 21 -6.46 -10.48 -10.24
CA SER A 21 -7.08 -11.79 -10.47
C SER A 21 -7.12 -12.61 -9.19
N LYS A 22 -8.05 -13.57 -9.15
CA LYS A 22 -8.17 -14.54 -8.05
C LYS A 22 -7.01 -15.54 -8.07
N LYS A 23 -6.71 -16.15 -6.92
CA LYS A 23 -5.57 -17.06 -6.75
C LYS A 23 -5.47 -18.13 -7.86
N GLY A 24 -4.31 -18.21 -8.50
CA GLY A 24 -3.82 -19.39 -9.23
C GLY A 24 -4.23 -19.53 -10.70
N ASP A 25 -5.24 -18.81 -11.20
CA ASP A 25 -5.72 -18.98 -12.58
C ASP A 25 -6.25 -17.67 -13.18
N LEU A 26 -5.61 -17.16 -14.23
CA LEU A 26 -6.03 -15.95 -14.94
C LEU A 26 -7.18 -16.20 -15.92
N ASN A 27 -7.30 -17.41 -16.45
CA ASN A 27 -8.36 -17.82 -17.36
C ASN A 27 -9.27 -18.88 -16.76
N GLY A 28 -9.50 -18.79 -15.45
CA GLY A 28 -10.49 -19.59 -14.75
C GLY A 28 -11.92 -19.07 -14.96
N PRO A 29 -12.90 -19.57 -14.19
CA PRO A 29 -14.31 -19.15 -14.34
C PRO A 29 -14.61 -17.73 -13.84
N PHE A 30 -13.62 -17.02 -13.32
CA PHE A 30 -13.79 -15.75 -12.60
C PHE A 30 -13.35 -14.55 -13.43
N ARG A 31 -14.01 -13.41 -13.21
CA ARG A 31 -13.56 -12.10 -13.74
C ARG A 31 -12.34 -11.64 -12.99
N THR A 32 -11.54 -10.80 -13.66
CA THR A 32 -10.67 -9.86 -12.97
C THR A 32 -11.53 -8.90 -12.13
N MET A 33 -10.95 -8.40 -11.05
CA MET A 33 -11.66 -7.64 -10.03
C MET A 33 -10.86 -6.43 -9.60
N HIS A 34 -11.57 -5.39 -9.17
CA HIS A 34 -10.97 -4.32 -8.39
C HIS A 34 -10.56 -4.84 -7.00
N TRP A 35 -9.66 -4.15 -6.29
CA TRP A 35 -9.20 -4.60 -4.97
C TRP A 35 -10.33 -4.74 -3.94
N THR A 36 -11.47 -4.08 -4.17
CA THR A 36 -12.68 -4.21 -3.34
C THR A 36 -13.33 -5.59 -3.46
N GLY A 37 -13.03 -6.33 -4.53
CA GLY A 37 -13.68 -7.59 -4.90
C GLY A 37 -14.88 -7.41 -5.84
N SER A 38 -15.20 -6.16 -6.22
CA SER A 38 -16.12 -5.89 -7.33
C SER A 38 -15.47 -6.28 -8.66
N ASP A 39 -16.26 -6.77 -9.60
CA ASP A 39 -15.79 -7.07 -10.96
C ASP A 39 -15.16 -5.82 -11.61
N ASN A 40 -14.06 -6.02 -12.31
CA ASN A 40 -13.41 -5.02 -13.14
C ASN A 40 -12.76 -5.74 -14.32
N THR A 41 -13.59 -6.01 -15.34
CA THR A 41 -13.36 -7.11 -16.27
C THR A 41 -12.42 -6.74 -17.42
N ILE A 42 -11.34 -7.52 -17.54
CA ILE A 42 -10.47 -7.64 -18.71
C ILE A 42 -10.78 -8.98 -19.37
N THR A 43 -10.96 -9.00 -20.69
CA THR A 43 -11.01 -10.23 -21.49
C THR A 43 -9.85 -10.23 -22.48
N GLY A 44 -9.06 -11.29 -22.49
CA GLY A 44 -7.95 -11.45 -23.43
C GLY A 44 -8.05 -12.78 -24.16
N THR A 45 -8.03 -12.70 -25.49
CA THR A 45 -8.13 -13.83 -26.39
C THR A 45 -6.93 -13.84 -27.33
N VAL A 46 -6.30 -14.99 -27.49
CA VAL A 46 -5.34 -15.25 -28.57
C VAL A 46 -6.06 -15.99 -29.68
N ILE A 47 -5.97 -15.48 -30.91
CA ILE A 47 -6.50 -16.12 -32.11
C ILE A 47 -5.32 -16.77 -32.82
N ILE A 48 -5.35 -18.10 -32.97
CA ILE A 48 -4.27 -18.91 -33.54
C ILE A 48 -4.84 -19.64 -34.75
N ASP A 49 -4.35 -19.30 -35.94
CA ASP A 49 -4.82 -19.86 -37.21
C ASP A 49 -6.35 -19.77 -37.39
N GLY A 50 -6.93 -18.67 -36.88
CA GLY A 50 -8.37 -18.38 -36.91
C GLY A 50 -9.19 -18.98 -35.76
N ALA A 51 -8.60 -19.79 -34.87
CA ALA A 51 -9.27 -20.32 -33.69
C ALA A 51 -9.00 -19.47 -32.44
N GLU A 52 -10.05 -19.16 -31.68
CA GLU A 52 -9.97 -18.34 -30.47
C GLU A 52 -9.68 -19.16 -29.21
N TYR A 53 -8.77 -18.65 -28.37
CA TYR A 53 -8.48 -19.18 -27.05
C TYR A 53 -8.36 -18.06 -26.01
N THR A 54 -9.13 -18.14 -24.92
CA THR A 54 -9.06 -17.14 -23.84
C THR A 54 -7.86 -17.39 -22.92
N PHE A 55 -7.07 -16.35 -22.64
CA PHE A 55 -5.97 -16.36 -21.68
C PHE A 55 -6.21 -15.45 -20.45
N ILE A 56 -7.25 -14.61 -20.44
CA ILE A 56 -7.70 -13.91 -19.22
C ILE A 56 -9.19 -13.51 -19.32
N GLY A 57 -9.90 -13.54 -18.19
CA GLY A 57 -11.28 -13.02 -18.07
C GLY A 57 -12.35 -14.07 -17.80
N GLN A 58 -13.62 -13.63 -17.70
CA GLN A 58 -14.73 -14.50 -17.28
C GLN A 58 -15.08 -15.56 -18.32
N LYS A 59 -15.43 -16.76 -17.82
CA LYS A 59 -16.07 -17.85 -18.58
C LYS A 59 -15.37 -18.01 -19.94
N PRO A 60 -14.05 -18.29 -19.91
CA PRO A 60 -13.27 -18.40 -21.14
C PRO A 60 -13.98 -19.31 -22.13
N ASN A 61 -14.19 -18.81 -23.34
CA ASN A 61 -14.47 -19.70 -24.45
C ASN A 61 -13.14 -20.35 -24.81
N ASN A 62 -13.06 -21.68 -24.65
CA ASN A 62 -11.88 -22.45 -25.06
C ASN A 62 -10.56 -21.95 -24.42
N PRO A 63 -10.37 -22.06 -23.08
CA PRO A 63 -9.18 -21.53 -22.42
C PRO A 63 -7.89 -22.19 -22.93
N ILE A 64 -6.87 -21.38 -23.24
CA ILE A 64 -5.52 -21.90 -23.48
C ILE A 64 -4.91 -22.39 -22.16
N LYS A 65 -4.18 -23.50 -22.15
CA LYS A 65 -3.71 -24.11 -20.90
C LYS A 65 -2.66 -23.21 -20.23
N GLN A 66 -2.95 -22.69 -19.04
CA GLN A 66 -1.96 -21.99 -18.20
C GLN A 66 -0.92 -22.99 -17.67
N ILE A 67 0.36 -22.69 -17.90
CA ILE A 67 1.51 -23.50 -17.47
C ILE A 67 2.08 -22.97 -16.16
N SER A 68 2.24 -21.65 -16.04
CA SER A 68 2.78 -21.02 -14.84
C SER A 68 2.27 -19.61 -14.66
N ILE A 69 2.26 -19.16 -13.41
CA ILE A 69 2.07 -17.77 -13.04
C ILE A 69 3.04 -17.39 -11.93
N ASP A 70 3.60 -16.20 -12.03
CA ASP A 70 4.63 -15.68 -11.14
C ASP A 70 4.53 -14.16 -11.04
N ALA A 71 5.14 -13.56 -10.02
CA ALA A 71 5.19 -12.12 -9.88
C ALA A 71 6.43 -11.67 -9.12
N ASP A 72 6.88 -10.46 -9.45
CA ASP A 72 7.83 -9.70 -8.66
C ASP A 72 7.20 -8.38 -8.16
N ALA A 73 8.03 -7.46 -7.68
CA ALA A 73 7.58 -6.19 -7.13
C ALA A 73 6.74 -5.36 -8.11
N LEU A 74 7.02 -5.40 -9.42
CA LEU A 74 6.45 -4.50 -10.44
C LEU A 74 5.74 -5.22 -11.60
N SER A 75 5.98 -6.53 -11.76
CA SER A 75 5.50 -7.32 -12.89
C SER A 75 4.87 -8.65 -12.47
N THR A 76 3.94 -9.12 -13.31
CA THR A 76 3.29 -10.42 -13.20
C THR A 76 3.46 -11.15 -14.52
N TYR A 77 3.89 -12.41 -14.47
CA TYR A 77 4.26 -13.22 -15.61
C TYR A 77 3.36 -14.45 -15.69
N ALA A 78 2.73 -14.67 -16.84
CA ALA A 78 1.93 -15.85 -17.10
C ALA A 78 2.37 -16.53 -18.40
N VAL A 79 2.48 -17.85 -18.36
CA VAL A 79 2.86 -18.68 -19.51
C VAL A 79 1.71 -19.63 -19.83
N TYR A 80 1.37 -19.74 -21.11
CA TYR A 80 0.34 -20.62 -21.63
C TYR A 80 0.88 -21.46 -22.79
N GLU A 81 0.33 -22.65 -22.98
CA GLU A 81 0.63 -23.51 -24.11
C GLU A 81 -0.65 -24.09 -24.72
N GLY A 82 -0.73 -24.11 -26.04
CA GLY A 82 -1.87 -24.67 -26.75
C GLY A 82 -1.82 -24.35 -28.23
N ALA A 83 -2.47 -25.19 -29.03
CA ALA A 83 -2.60 -24.99 -30.49
C ALA A 83 -1.27 -24.71 -31.22
N GLY A 84 -0.19 -25.38 -30.84
CA GLY A 84 1.12 -25.27 -31.50
C GLY A 84 2.00 -24.12 -31.02
N ILE A 85 1.52 -23.26 -30.11
CA ILE A 85 2.32 -22.14 -29.57
C ILE A 85 2.49 -22.18 -28.05
N ARG A 86 3.56 -21.51 -27.58
CA ARG A 86 3.68 -21.01 -26.21
C ARG A 86 3.46 -19.50 -26.22
N LEU A 87 2.50 -19.03 -25.41
CA LEU A 87 2.18 -17.61 -25.22
C LEU A 87 2.70 -17.15 -23.86
N ASN A 88 3.48 -16.07 -23.84
CA ASN A 88 3.89 -15.37 -22.63
C ASN A 88 3.10 -14.06 -22.51
N VAL A 89 2.51 -13.80 -21.35
CA VAL A 89 1.78 -12.57 -21.03
C VAL A 89 2.40 -11.94 -19.79
N THR A 90 2.87 -10.70 -19.92
CA THR A 90 3.48 -9.94 -18.83
C THR A 90 2.68 -8.68 -18.54
N PHE A 91 2.19 -8.55 -17.31
CA PHE A 91 1.59 -7.32 -16.80
C PHE A 91 2.65 -6.54 -16.05
N THR A 92 2.81 -5.24 -16.30
CA THR A 92 3.78 -4.40 -15.58
C THR A 92 3.17 -3.05 -15.22
N THR A 93 3.28 -2.66 -13.96
CA THR A 93 2.91 -1.32 -13.49
C THR A 93 4.17 -0.64 -12.94
N PRO A 94 4.80 0.30 -13.68
CA PRO A 94 6.06 0.95 -13.32
C PRO A 94 5.98 1.96 -12.15
N ILE A 95 5.32 1.61 -11.05
CA ILE A 95 5.08 2.50 -9.90
C ILE A 95 6.28 2.52 -8.93
N MET A 96 7.37 3.16 -9.35
CA MET A 96 8.64 3.17 -8.60
C MET A 96 8.66 4.23 -7.49
N ALA A 97 8.93 3.82 -6.25
CA ALA A 97 8.88 4.68 -5.06
C ALA A 97 10.05 5.67 -5.00
N ASP A 98 11.16 5.37 -5.69
CA ASP A 98 12.33 6.22 -5.85
C ASP A 98 12.16 7.31 -6.93
N SER A 99 10.99 7.39 -7.58
CA SER A 99 10.69 8.41 -8.60
C SER A 99 9.30 9.00 -8.44
N LEU A 100 9.22 10.31 -8.16
CA LEU A 100 7.93 11.01 -8.06
C LEU A 100 7.13 10.92 -9.37
N TYR A 101 7.79 11.05 -10.53
CA TYR A 101 7.10 10.96 -11.80
C TYR A 101 6.53 9.56 -12.04
N TYR A 102 7.35 8.51 -11.95
CA TYR A 102 6.87 7.14 -12.20
C TYR A 102 5.92 6.63 -11.10
N SER A 103 6.03 7.11 -9.87
CA SER A 103 5.05 6.84 -8.81
C SER A 103 3.65 7.40 -9.07
N SER A 104 3.51 8.32 -10.03
CA SER A 104 2.25 8.99 -10.36
C SER A 104 1.77 8.76 -11.79
N ARG A 105 2.62 8.28 -12.69
CA ARG A 105 2.25 8.11 -14.09
C ARG A 105 1.20 7.00 -14.23
N PRO A 106 0.04 7.27 -14.84
CA PRO A 106 -1.08 6.34 -14.81
C PRO A 106 -1.07 5.39 -16.00
N VAL A 107 0.10 4.81 -16.32
CA VAL A 107 0.27 3.91 -17.47
C VAL A 107 0.83 2.57 -16.99
N SER A 108 0.13 1.48 -17.27
CA SER A 108 0.61 0.10 -17.11
C SER A 108 0.70 -0.58 -18.47
N TYR A 109 1.37 -1.73 -18.52
CA TYR A 109 1.60 -2.48 -19.75
C TYR A 109 1.03 -3.88 -19.67
N ILE A 110 0.53 -4.36 -20.80
CA ILE A 110 0.28 -5.77 -21.08
C ILE A 110 1.16 -6.12 -22.29
N LYS A 111 2.21 -6.90 -22.08
CA LYS A 111 3.05 -7.43 -23.16
C LYS A 111 2.66 -8.87 -23.46
N THR A 112 2.48 -9.18 -24.73
CA THR A 112 2.27 -10.54 -25.22
C THR A 112 3.41 -10.93 -26.14
N SER A 113 3.88 -12.16 -26.06
CA SER A 113 4.83 -12.74 -27.02
C SER A 113 4.52 -14.21 -27.24
N PHE A 114 4.83 -14.74 -28.40
CA PHE A 114 4.65 -16.16 -28.65
C PHE A 114 5.85 -16.79 -29.38
N GLU A 115 5.98 -18.10 -29.21
CA GLU A 115 6.89 -18.94 -29.98
C GLU A 115 6.15 -20.19 -30.47
N SER A 116 6.49 -20.69 -31.66
CA SER A 116 6.03 -22.01 -32.10
C SER A 116 6.73 -23.09 -31.28
N ILE A 117 5.95 -24.05 -30.78
CA ILE A 117 6.43 -25.22 -30.06
C ILE A 117 6.24 -26.52 -30.86
N ASP A 118 5.66 -26.43 -32.06
CA ASP A 118 5.46 -27.56 -32.97
C ASP A 118 6.28 -27.46 -34.26
N GLY A 119 7.01 -26.36 -34.47
CA GLY A 119 7.86 -26.10 -35.64
C GLY A 119 7.10 -25.55 -36.85
N GLN A 120 5.82 -25.22 -36.72
CA GLN A 120 4.99 -24.62 -37.77
C GLN A 120 4.92 -23.10 -37.65
N ASN A 121 4.60 -22.44 -38.77
CA ASN A 121 4.25 -21.02 -38.75
C ASN A 121 2.78 -20.87 -38.35
N HIS A 122 2.48 -19.90 -37.49
CA HIS A 122 1.12 -19.60 -37.04
C HIS A 122 0.74 -18.14 -37.34
N ASP A 123 -0.50 -17.91 -37.76
CA ASP A 123 -1.10 -16.57 -37.75
C ASP A 123 -1.66 -16.30 -36.35
N VAL A 124 -1.08 -15.33 -35.65
CA VAL A 124 -1.42 -15.03 -34.25
C VAL A 124 -1.93 -13.61 -34.11
N LYS A 125 -3.13 -13.46 -33.52
CA LYS A 125 -3.69 -12.16 -33.14
C LYS A 125 -4.01 -12.14 -31.66
N ILE A 126 -3.88 -10.97 -31.05
CA ILE A 126 -4.24 -10.72 -29.66
C ILE A 126 -5.39 -9.74 -29.64
N HIS A 127 -6.49 -10.13 -29.01
CA HIS A 127 -7.66 -9.30 -28.73
C HIS A 127 -7.73 -9.04 -27.22
N LEU A 128 -7.76 -7.77 -26.82
CA LEU A 128 -7.94 -7.33 -25.44
C LEU A 128 -9.18 -6.44 -25.37
N ALA A 129 -10.13 -6.79 -24.51
CA ALA A 129 -11.33 -6.03 -24.24
C ALA A 129 -11.42 -5.61 -22.76
N PHE A 130 -11.86 -4.36 -22.54
CA PHE A 130 -11.98 -3.73 -21.23
C PHE A 130 -13.41 -3.23 -21.05
N SER A 131 -14.07 -3.72 -20.01
CA SER A 131 -15.50 -3.43 -19.77
C SER A 131 -15.76 -2.04 -19.17
N GLU A 132 -17.00 -1.59 -19.27
CA GLU A 132 -17.50 -0.35 -18.66
C GLU A 132 -17.26 -0.24 -17.14
N GLU A 133 -16.94 -1.34 -16.46
CA GLU A 133 -16.57 -1.38 -15.04
C GLU A 133 -15.30 -0.57 -14.74
N PHE A 134 -14.47 -0.28 -15.75
CA PHE A 134 -13.32 0.63 -15.60
C PHE A 134 -13.72 2.09 -15.41
N VAL A 135 -14.91 2.50 -15.85
CA VAL A 135 -15.33 3.91 -15.91
C VAL A 135 -16.67 4.17 -15.21
N LEU A 136 -17.20 3.16 -14.51
CA LEU A 136 -18.43 3.21 -13.75
C LEU A 136 -18.19 2.63 -12.37
N ASN A 137 -18.83 3.17 -11.34
CA ASN A 137 -18.73 2.58 -10.02
C ASN A 137 -19.39 1.20 -9.99
N LYS A 138 -20.50 0.99 -10.69
CA LYS A 138 -21.15 -0.33 -10.89
C LYS A 138 -21.49 -0.52 -12.36
N ALA A 139 -21.30 -1.74 -12.87
CA ALA A 139 -21.75 -2.12 -14.21
C ALA A 139 -23.22 -1.72 -14.44
N GLY A 140 -23.51 -1.13 -15.60
CA GLY A 140 -24.84 -0.67 -15.98
C GLY A 140 -25.42 0.51 -15.19
N GLU A 141 -24.69 1.13 -14.26
CA GLU A 141 -25.22 2.28 -13.50
C GLU A 141 -25.30 3.58 -14.33
N GLY A 142 -24.58 3.62 -15.44
CA GLY A 142 -24.47 4.78 -16.32
C GLY A 142 -24.22 4.36 -17.76
N ARG A 143 -24.00 5.36 -18.63
CA ARG A 143 -23.72 5.12 -20.05
C ARG A 143 -22.22 5.28 -20.29
N ALA A 144 -21.50 4.19 -20.52
CA ALA A 144 -20.14 4.27 -21.05
C ALA A 144 -20.15 4.70 -22.53
N ILE A 145 -19.18 5.54 -22.91
CA ILE A 145 -18.97 5.99 -24.30
C ILE A 145 -17.50 5.80 -24.67
N SER A 146 -17.25 5.46 -25.93
CA SER A 146 -15.91 5.27 -26.46
C SER A 146 -15.62 6.21 -27.62
N GLU A 147 -14.35 6.62 -27.77
CA GLU A 147 -13.88 7.32 -28.96
C GLU A 147 -12.44 6.95 -29.31
N GLU A 148 -12.11 6.96 -30.61
CA GLU A 148 -10.74 6.82 -31.10
C GLU A 148 -9.94 8.08 -30.75
N VAL A 149 -8.67 7.88 -30.39
CA VAL A 149 -7.77 8.97 -29.99
C VAL A 149 -6.62 9.04 -30.98
N ASN A 150 -6.43 10.22 -31.58
CA ASN A 150 -5.32 10.44 -32.51
C ASN A 150 -4.02 10.71 -31.73
N ILE A 151 -3.14 9.72 -31.71
CA ILE A 151 -1.77 9.85 -31.20
C ILE A 151 -0.82 9.36 -32.30
N GLU A 152 0.10 10.22 -32.73
CA GLU A 152 1.01 9.92 -33.83
C GLU A 152 1.77 8.59 -33.60
N GLY A 153 1.64 7.68 -34.57
CA GLY A 153 2.31 6.37 -34.56
C GLY A 153 1.63 5.29 -33.72
N LEU A 154 0.50 5.61 -33.05
CA LEU A 154 -0.23 4.68 -32.20
C LEU A 154 -1.66 4.48 -32.70
N THR A 155 -2.18 3.28 -32.50
CA THR A 155 -3.63 3.04 -32.48
C THR A 155 -4.10 3.13 -31.03
N CYS A 156 -5.09 3.97 -30.75
CA CYS A 156 -5.57 4.24 -29.39
C CYS A 156 -7.09 4.43 -29.37
N ILE A 157 -7.75 3.82 -28.38
CA ILE A 157 -9.16 4.03 -28.07
C ILE A 157 -9.29 4.37 -26.59
N LYS A 158 -10.23 5.25 -26.27
CA LYS A 158 -10.59 5.55 -24.88
C LYS A 158 -12.06 5.29 -24.61
N MET A 159 -12.37 5.11 -23.33
CA MET A 159 -13.70 4.92 -22.78
C MET A 159 -13.88 5.84 -21.58
N GLY A 160 -15.07 6.38 -21.37
CA GLY A 160 -15.41 7.16 -20.18
C GLY A 160 -16.89 7.08 -19.85
N ASN A 161 -17.26 7.52 -18.65
CA ASN A 161 -18.65 7.77 -18.33
C ASN A 161 -19.18 8.90 -19.22
N GLY A 162 -20.33 8.70 -19.84
CA GLY A 162 -20.99 9.69 -20.69
C GLY A 162 -21.44 10.94 -19.92
N TYR A 163 -21.47 10.87 -18.58
CA TYR A 163 -21.69 11.99 -17.68
C TYR A 163 -20.53 12.07 -16.68
N GLN A 164 -19.79 13.17 -16.71
CA GLN A 164 -18.59 13.36 -15.91
C GLN A 164 -18.90 14.17 -14.64
N THR A 165 -19.16 13.47 -13.54
CA THR A 165 -19.36 14.06 -12.20
C THR A 165 -18.08 13.97 -11.38
N VAL A 166 -17.08 14.77 -11.77
CA VAL A 166 -15.72 14.74 -11.24
C VAL A 166 -15.70 14.99 -9.72
N LEU A 167 -15.08 14.06 -8.98
CA LEU A 167 -14.93 14.11 -7.51
C LEU A 167 -16.25 14.19 -6.74
N ASP A 168 -17.37 13.72 -7.29
CA ASP A 168 -18.66 13.74 -6.58
C ASP A 168 -18.74 12.68 -5.46
N LYS A 169 -18.33 11.45 -5.77
CA LYS A 169 -18.35 10.32 -4.82
C LYS A 169 -17.08 10.29 -3.96
N LYS A 170 -17.23 9.87 -2.70
CA LYS A 170 -16.15 9.65 -1.73
C LYS A 170 -16.50 8.50 -0.81
N GLY A 171 -15.50 7.83 -0.25
CA GLY A 171 -15.72 6.72 0.67
C GLY A 171 -14.99 5.44 0.32
N ASP A 172 -15.32 4.43 1.12
CA ASP A 172 -14.85 3.08 0.94
C ASP A 172 -15.72 2.30 -0.03
N ASP A 173 -15.15 1.25 -0.63
CA ASP A 173 -15.83 0.42 -1.64
C ASP A 173 -16.53 1.22 -2.75
N ILE A 174 -15.80 2.19 -3.30
CA ILE A 174 -16.20 3.01 -4.44
C ILE A 174 -15.13 2.90 -5.52
N ARG A 175 -15.55 2.57 -6.73
CA ARG A 175 -14.73 2.63 -7.96
C ARG A 175 -14.95 3.99 -8.63
N ILE A 176 -13.99 4.39 -9.44
CA ILE A 176 -14.05 5.66 -10.16
C ILE A 176 -15.14 5.64 -11.23
N ASP A 177 -15.91 6.72 -11.31
CA ASP A 177 -16.98 6.90 -12.30
C ASP A 177 -16.86 8.21 -13.09
N TRP A 178 -15.67 8.80 -13.06
CA TRP A 178 -15.27 9.96 -13.85
C TRP A 178 -13.89 9.73 -14.49
N GLY A 179 -13.50 10.58 -15.42
CA GLY A 179 -12.30 10.40 -16.21
C GLY A 179 -12.48 9.41 -17.36
N TYR A 180 -11.33 8.97 -17.89
CA TYR A 180 -11.24 8.18 -19.11
C TYR A 180 -10.18 7.08 -18.97
N PHE A 181 -10.58 5.85 -19.31
CA PHE A 181 -9.70 4.72 -19.54
C PHE A 181 -9.18 4.74 -20.98
N TYR A 182 -7.92 4.37 -21.20
CA TYR A 182 -7.27 4.30 -22.51
C TYR A 182 -6.59 2.95 -22.72
N VAL A 183 -6.63 2.44 -23.95
CA VAL A 183 -5.74 1.37 -24.39
C VAL A 183 -5.11 1.73 -25.73
N ALA A 184 -3.79 1.55 -25.84
CA ALA A 184 -3.00 1.91 -27.02
C ALA A 184 -1.92 0.89 -27.35
N THR A 185 -1.55 0.80 -28.62
CA THR A 185 -0.39 0.02 -29.11
C THR A 185 0.31 0.78 -30.23
N VAL A 186 1.61 0.51 -30.43
CA VAL A 186 2.38 1.04 -31.55
C VAL A 186 1.91 0.43 -32.87
N GLY A 187 1.78 1.26 -33.91
CA GLY A 187 1.43 0.85 -35.28
C GLY A 187 0.00 0.31 -35.42
N GLU A 188 -0.30 -0.24 -36.60
CA GLU A 188 -1.67 -0.66 -36.94
C GLU A 188 -2.22 -1.73 -35.99
N ALA A 189 -3.44 -1.48 -35.53
CA ALA A 189 -4.30 -2.41 -34.81
C ALA A 189 -5.76 -2.08 -35.13
N LYS A 190 -6.67 -3.01 -34.88
CA LYS A 190 -8.12 -2.79 -34.96
C LYS A 190 -8.63 -2.39 -33.58
N ILE A 191 -9.48 -1.37 -33.54
CA ILE A 191 -10.14 -0.92 -32.30
C ILE A 191 -11.65 -0.83 -32.53
N GLY A 192 -12.41 -0.89 -31.44
CA GLY A 192 -13.84 -0.69 -31.48
C GLY A 192 -14.49 -0.89 -30.12
N ASN A 193 -15.81 -1.04 -30.14
CA ASN A 193 -16.58 -1.46 -28.99
C ASN A 193 -17.33 -2.76 -29.29
N GLU A 194 -17.62 -3.49 -28.23
CA GLU A 194 -18.38 -4.73 -28.26
C GLU A 194 -19.26 -4.86 -27.01
N VAL A 195 -20.24 -5.74 -27.08
CA VAL A 195 -21.01 -6.15 -25.91
C VAL A 195 -20.75 -7.62 -25.67
N ALA A 196 -20.01 -7.93 -24.61
CA ALA A 196 -19.70 -9.28 -24.18
C ALA A 196 -20.20 -9.48 -22.76
N TYR A 197 -20.87 -10.60 -22.48
CA TYR A 197 -21.41 -10.91 -21.15
C TYR A 197 -22.29 -9.81 -20.52
N ASN A 198 -23.08 -9.10 -21.35
CA ASN A 198 -23.89 -7.95 -20.99
C ASN A 198 -23.11 -6.73 -20.48
N LEU A 199 -21.82 -6.62 -20.81
CA LEU A 199 -20.98 -5.48 -20.52
C LEU A 199 -20.60 -4.77 -21.81
N TYR A 200 -20.83 -3.46 -21.87
CA TYR A 200 -20.21 -2.64 -22.90
C TYR A 200 -18.70 -2.64 -22.68
N SER A 201 -17.91 -2.87 -23.73
CA SER A 201 -16.45 -2.93 -23.65
C SER A 201 -15.82 -2.20 -24.83
N VAL A 202 -14.65 -1.60 -24.61
CA VAL A 202 -13.74 -1.21 -25.70
C VAL A 202 -12.71 -2.30 -25.92
N TYR A 203 -12.32 -2.53 -27.17
CA TYR A 203 -11.31 -3.52 -27.51
C TYR A 203 -10.20 -2.97 -28.40
N ILE A 204 -9.06 -3.64 -28.34
CA ILE A 204 -7.95 -3.51 -29.27
C ILE A 204 -7.49 -4.91 -29.72
N GLU A 205 -7.33 -5.09 -31.03
CA GLU A 205 -6.91 -6.33 -31.67
C GLU A 205 -5.70 -6.08 -32.55
N LYS A 206 -4.63 -6.88 -32.35
CA LYS A 206 -3.38 -6.73 -33.10
C LYS A 206 -2.85 -8.08 -33.57
N THR A 207 -2.53 -8.19 -34.86
CA THR A 207 -1.74 -9.30 -35.39
C THR A 207 -0.29 -9.15 -34.93
N ILE A 208 0.28 -10.22 -34.38
CA ILE A 208 1.64 -10.23 -33.86
C ILE A 208 2.52 -11.21 -34.64
N LYS A 209 3.76 -10.81 -34.93
CA LYS A 209 4.77 -11.72 -35.51
C LYS A 209 5.59 -12.41 -34.45
N ASN A 210 6.01 -11.65 -33.43
CA ASN A 210 6.75 -12.15 -32.27
C ASN A 210 6.06 -11.68 -30.99
N GLU A 211 5.87 -10.36 -30.86
CA GLU A 211 5.32 -9.73 -29.65
C GLU A 211 4.50 -8.48 -29.94
N ALA A 212 3.70 -8.06 -28.96
CA ALA A 212 3.06 -6.75 -28.89
C ALA A 212 3.06 -6.22 -27.47
N VAL A 213 3.03 -4.89 -27.36
CA VAL A 213 2.92 -4.16 -26.11
C VAL A 213 1.69 -3.27 -26.18
N PHE A 214 0.80 -3.44 -25.21
CA PHE A 214 -0.38 -2.61 -25.02
C PHE A 214 -0.17 -1.74 -23.79
N ALA A 215 -0.22 -0.42 -23.96
CA ALA A 215 -0.32 0.51 -22.85
C ALA A 215 -1.78 0.66 -22.43
N VAL A 216 -2.06 0.49 -21.14
CA VAL A 216 -3.36 0.75 -20.53
C VAL A 216 -3.21 1.91 -19.56
N ALA A 217 -4.06 2.92 -19.67
CA ALA A 217 -3.91 4.15 -18.91
C ALA A 217 -5.23 4.70 -18.40
N TYR A 218 -5.15 5.57 -17.39
CA TYR A 218 -6.32 6.24 -16.84
C TYR A 218 -6.06 7.73 -16.60
N ASP A 219 -6.93 8.59 -17.12
CA ASP A 219 -6.95 10.02 -16.81
C ASP A 219 -8.19 10.33 -15.97
N ASP A 220 -7.99 10.62 -14.68
CA ASP A 220 -9.04 10.97 -13.73
C ASP A 220 -9.48 12.44 -13.79
N ILE A 221 -8.98 13.23 -14.74
CA ILE A 221 -9.24 14.68 -14.91
C ILE A 221 -8.69 15.48 -13.71
N GLU A 222 -9.35 15.35 -12.56
CA GLU A 222 -8.96 15.83 -11.23
C GLU A 222 -8.89 14.63 -10.26
N SER A 223 -7.89 14.65 -9.38
CA SER A 223 -7.53 13.48 -8.57
C SER A 223 -8.00 13.57 -7.13
N ILE A 224 -7.86 14.74 -6.48
CA ILE A 224 -8.13 14.94 -5.05
C ILE A 224 -8.85 16.27 -4.87
N LYS A 225 -9.93 16.27 -4.06
CA LYS A 225 -10.52 17.51 -3.54
C LYS A 225 -9.78 17.88 -2.26
N TYR A 226 -8.89 18.85 -2.31
CA TYR A 226 -8.06 19.30 -1.19
C TYR A 226 -8.54 20.67 -0.68
N PHE A 227 -9.26 20.64 0.44
CA PHE A 227 -10.01 21.78 0.96
C PHE A 227 -10.89 22.42 -0.13
N GLU A 228 -10.60 23.65 -0.52
CA GLU A 228 -11.37 24.41 -1.52
C GLU A 228 -10.92 24.14 -2.97
N ASN A 229 -9.84 23.37 -3.18
CA ASN A 229 -9.24 23.18 -4.50
C ASN A 229 -9.41 21.73 -5.00
N ASN A 230 -9.67 21.58 -6.28
CA ASN A 230 -9.49 20.30 -6.97
C ASN A 230 -8.04 20.26 -7.48
N LEU A 231 -7.32 19.19 -7.14
CA LEU A 231 -5.92 19.00 -7.50
C LEU A 231 -5.78 17.89 -8.53
N LYS A 232 -4.89 18.13 -9.49
CA LYS A 232 -4.48 17.17 -10.50
C LYS A 232 -3.35 16.28 -10.00
N ALA A 233 -3.27 15.07 -10.54
CA ALA A 233 -2.14 14.17 -10.31
C ALA A 233 -0.80 14.80 -10.70
N TYR A 234 0.25 14.43 -9.97
CA TYR A 234 1.60 14.96 -10.14
C TYR A 234 2.14 14.85 -11.57
N TRP A 235 1.83 13.77 -12.28
CA TRP A 235 2.29 13.56 -13.66
C TRP A 235 1.83 14.68 -14.62
N LYS A 236 0.76 15.42 -14.28
CA LYS A 236 0.22 16.56 -15.05
C LYS A 236 0.84 17.92 -14.67
N LYS A 237 1.72 17.99 -13.67
CA LYS A 237 2.16 19.26 -13.05
C LYS A 237 2.78 20.26 -14.05
N ASP A 238 3.40 19.75 -15.11
CA ASP A 238 4.05 20.56 -16.15
C ASP A 238 3.17 20.70 -17.42
N GLY A 239 1.86 20.46 -17.30
CA GLY A 239 0.91 20.54 -18.41
C GLY A 239 0.84 19.29 -19.31
N LYS A 240 1.57 18.21 -18.95
CA LYS A 240 1.60 16.96 -19.70
C LYS A 240 0.21 16.36 -19.87
N THR A 241 -0.18 16.01 -21.11
CA THR A 241 -1.46 15.35 -21.39
C THR A 241 -1.34 13.83 -21.30
N ILE A 242 -2.48 13.13 -21.20
CA ILE A 242 -2.47 11.66 -21.15
C ILE A 242 -1.95 11.05 -22.45
N GLU A 243 -2.22 11.68 -23.59
CA GLU A 243 -1.71 11.26 -24.90
C GLU A 243 -0.17 11.34 -24.95
N GLU A 244 0.42 12.42 -24.42
CA GLU A 244 1.88 12.56 -24.30
C GLU A 244 2.46 11.50 -23.35
N ALA A 245 1.81 11.24 -22.22
CA ALA A 245 2.23 10.21 -21.28
C ALA A 245 2.17 8.80 -21.87
N ILE A 246 1.13 8.47 -22.66
CA ILE A 246 1.00 7.19 -23.37
C ILE A 246 2.09 7.06 -24.44
N LYS A 247 2.31 8.11 -25.25
CA LYS A 247 3.34 8.12 -26.29
C LYS A 247 4.72 7.93 -25.68
N GLU A 248 5.05 8.70 -24.64
CA GLU A 248 6.30 8.56 -23.89
C GLU A 248 6.46 7.13 -23.36
N ALA A 249 5.44 6.60 -22.69
CA ALA A 249 5.47 5.28 -22.07
C ALA A 249 5.72 4.14 -23.07
N LEU A 250 5.20 4.23 -24.29
CA LEU A 250 5.46 3.25 -25.35
C LEU A 250 6.82 3.48 -26.04
N CYS A 251 7.25 4.72 -26.19
CA CYS A 251 8.56 5.04 -26.76
C CYS A 251 9.73 4.58 -25.86
N GLU A 252 9.57 4.66 -24.54
CA GLU A 252 10.62 4.26 -23.59
C GLU A 252 10.47 2.83 -23.05
N TYR A 253 9.51 2.06 -23.56
CA TYR A 253 9.07 0.79 -22.98
C TYR A 253 10.24 -0.13 -22.58
N ASP A 254 11.14 -0.44 -23.51
CA ASP A 254 12.26 -1.36 -23.26
C ASP A 254 13.15 -0.86 -22.12
N VAL A 255 13.51 0.43 -22.15
CA VAL A 255 14.38 1.06 -21.15
C VAL A 255 13.72 1.08 -19.77
N LEU A 256 12.41 1.33 -19.69
CA LEU A 256 11.71 1.36 -18.42
C LEU A 256 11.49 -0.04 -17.84
N LEU A 257 11.25 -1.05 -18.68
CA LEU A 257 11.09 -2.42 -18.23
C LEU A 257 12.39 -2.98 -17.64
N ASP A 258 13.53 -2.64 -18.22
CA ASP A 258 14.84 -2.97 -17.64
C ASP A 258 15.04 -2.32 -16.26
N LYS A 259 14.57 -1.08 -16.09
CA LYS A 259 14.57 -0.40 -14.77
C LYS A 259 13.64 -1.10 -13.78
N CYS A 260 12.44 -1.51 -14.21
CA CYS A 260 11.50 -2.24 -13.35
C CYS A 260 12.09 -3.58 -12.89
N ALA A 261 12.68 -4.35 -13.81
CA ALA A 261 13.33 -5.61 -13.50
C ALA A 261 14.52 -5.42 -12.54
N SER A 262 15.33 -4.39 -12.77
CA SER A 262 16.45 -4.04 -11.89
C SER A 262 15.99 -3.64 -10.49
N PHE A 263 14.90 -2.85 -10.40
CA PHE A 263 14.29 -2.47 -9.14
C PHE A 263 13.79 -3.69 -8.35
N SER A 264 13.01 -4.56 -9.00
CA SER A 264 12.49 -5.80 -8.40
C SER A 264 13.62 -6.71 -7.91
N TYR A 265 14.66 -6.89 -8.73
CA TYR A 265 15.84 -7.69 -8.37
C TYR A 265 16.58 -7.12 -7.17
N ASN A 266 16.84 -5.81 -7.15
CA ASN A 266 17.55 -5.15 -6.05
C ASN A 266 16.77 -5.25 -4.73
N LEU A 267 15.44 -5.06 -4.76
CA LEU A 267 14.59 -5.28 -3.59
C LEU A 267 14.72 -6.72 -3.08
N TYR A 268 14.61 -7.70 -3.98
CA TYR A 268 14.70 -9.11 -3.60
C TYR A 268 16.06 -9.46 -2.96
N VAL A 269 17.16 -8.99 -3.56
CA VAL A 269 18.53 -9.25 -3.07
C VAL A 269 18.75 -8.61 -1.69
N GLU A 270 18.41 -7.34 -1.52
CA GLU A 270 18.62 -6.65 -0.23
C GLU A 270 17.71 -7.23 0.86
N ALA A 271 16.46 -7.56 0.55
CA ALA A 271 15.57 -8.24 1.48
C ALA A 271 16.11 -9.63 1.87
N SER A 272 16.57 -10.41 0.90
CA SER A 272 17.14 -11.74 1.16
C SER A 272 18.35 -11.65 2.09
N LYS A 273 19.23 -10.66 1.88
CA LYS A 273 20.39 -10.40 2.73
C LYS A 273 20.01 -9.97 4.15
N LYS A 274 18.91 -9.23 4.32
CA LYS A 274 18.47 -8.68 5.61
C LYS A 274 17.60 -9.64 6.42
N GLY A 275 16.82 -10.50 5.76
CA GLY A 275 15.77 -11.30 6.40
C GLY A 275 15.51 -12.67 5.79
N GLY A 276 16.33 -13.12 4.84
CA GLY A 276 16.15 -14.39 4.14
C GLY A 276 15.16 -14.33 2.96
N GLU A 277 15.13 -15.39 2.14
CA GLU A 277 14.30 -15.45 0.92
C GLU A 277 12.80 -15.30 1.20
N LYS A 278 12.30 -15.86 2.31
CA LYS A 278 10.89 -15.73 2.71
C LYS A 278 10.52 -14.26 3.01
N TYR A 279 11.45 -13.49 3.55
CA TYR A 279 11.24 -12.05 3.74
C TYR A 279 11.20 -11.32 2.39
N ALA A 280 12.07 -11.68 1.46
CA ALA A 280 12.10 -11.12 0.11
C ALA A 280 10.82 -11.40 -0.69
N ASP A 281 10.25 -12.60 -0.57
CA ASP A 281 8.97 -12.96 -1.17
C ASP A 281 7.83 -12.05 -0.67
N LEU A 282 7.77 -11.83 0.66
CA LEU A 282 6.75 -10.97 1.29
C LEU A 282 6.84 -9.52 0.79
N LEU A 283 8.05 -8.96 0.72
CA LEU A 283 8.23 -7.58 0.23
C LEU A 283 7.90 -7.44 -1.25
N SER A 284 8.30 -8.43 -2.06
CA SER A 284 8.01 -8.44 -3.50
C SER A 284 6.51 -8.43 -3.75
N LEU A 285 5.74 -9.24 -3.00
CA LEU A 285 4.28 -9.25 -3.14
C LEU A 285 3.62 -7.96 -2.61
N ALA A 286 4.12 -7.40 -1.51
CA ALA A 286 3.52 -6.23 -0.86
C ALA A 286 3.75 -4.92 -1.65
N TYR A 287 4.86 -4.79 -2.37
CA TYR A 287 5.32 -3.52 -2.93
C TYR A 287 4.25 -2.76 -3.74
N ARG A 288 3.73 -3.38 -4.81
CA ARG A 288 2.76 -2.74 -5.72
C ARG A 288 1.44 -2.44 -5.02
N GLN A 289 1.02 -3.28 -4.08
CA GLN A 289 -0.18 -3.05 -3.28
C GLN A 289 -0.05 -1.76 -2.46
N VAL A 290 1.10 -1.56 -1.80
CA VAL A 290 1.33 -0.39 -0.95
C VAL A 290 1.32 0.89 -1.79
N MET A 291 2.04 0.89 -2.91
CA MET A 291 2.08 2.05 -3.81
C MET A 291 0.71 2.39 -4.39
N ALA A 292 -0.06 1.39 -4.82
CA ALA A 292 -1.40 1.56 -5.37
C ALA A 292 -2.45 1.98 -4.33
N GLY A 293 -2.14 1.99 -3.04
CA GLY A 293 -3.04 2.53 -2.01
C GLY A 293 -2.98 4.07 -1.88
N HIS A 294 -2.27 4.77 -2.76
CA HIS A 294 -2.03 6.21 -2.67
C HIS A 294 -2.22 6.95 -4.00
N LYS A 295 -2.39 8.27 -3.91
CA LYS A 295 -2.40 9.19 -5.06
C LYS A 295 -1.45 10.36 -4.82
N LEU A 296 -0.51 10.58 -5.75
CA LEU A 296 0.40 11.72 -5.73
C LEU A 296 -0.20 12.91 -6.51
N VAL A 297 -0.40 14.03 -5.83
CA VAL A 297 -0.85 15.31 -6.40
C VAL A 297 0.11 16.43 -5.99
N VAL A 298 -0.02 17.59 -6.62
CA VAL A 298 0.72 18.80 -6.24
C VAL A 298 -0.29 19.85 -5.78
N ASP A 299 -0.05 20.48 -4.64
CA ASP A 299 -0.90 21.56 -4.14
C ASP A 299 -0.66 22.89 -4.86
N THR A 300 -1.44 23.91 -4.52
CA THR A 300 -1.36 25.25 -5.13
C THR A 300 -0.07 26.00 -4.81
N GLU A 301 0.71 25.52 -3.84
CA GLU A 301 1.99 26.10 -3.42
C GLU A 301 3.19 25.34 -4.02
N GLY A 302 2.93 24.29 -4.81
CA GLY A 302 3.96 23.46 -5.44
C GLY A 302 4.47 22.31 -4.55
N ASN A 303 3.85 22.07 -3.40
CA ASN A 303 4.23 20.96 -2.53
C ASN A 303 3.60 19.65 -3.00
N ASN A 304 4.34 18.55 -2.88
CA ASN A 304 3.80 17.22 -3.15
C ASN A 304 2.87 16.79 -2.02
N LEU A 305 1.71 16.24 -2.36
CA LEU A 305 0.83 15.55 -1.42
C LEU A 305 0.67 14.10 -1.89
N TYR A 306 0.87 13.16 -0.99
CA TYR A 306 0.77 11.73 -1.30
C TYR A 306 -0.31 11.13 -0.42
N ILE A 307 -1.53 11.07 -0.96
CA ILE A 307 -2.74 10.82 -0.19
C ILE A 307 -3.04 9.33 -0.20
N SER A 308 -2.99 8.69 0.98
CA SER A 308 -3.43 7.31 1.15
C SER A 308 -4.96 7.23 1.20
N LYS A 309 -5.51 6.13 0.67
CA LYS A 309 -6.88 5.68 0.97
C LYS A 309 -6.83 4.58 2.02
N GLU A 310 -7.57 4.73 3.10
CA GLU A 310 -7.76 3.69 4.10
C GLU A 310 -8.73 2.61 3.58
N CYS A 311 -8.21 1.73 2.72
CA CYS A 311 -8.99 0.76 1.96
C CYS A 311 -9.67 -0.31 2.85
N PHE A 312 -10.97 -0.54 2.65
CA PHE A 312 -11.75 -1.52 3.41
C PHE A 312 -11.78 -1.26 4.93
N SER A 313 -11.75 0.02 5.30
CA SER A 313 -11.86 0.59 6.65
C SER A 313 -12.24 2.07 6.56
N ASN A 314 -13.52 2.34 6.27
CA ASN A 314 -14.13 3.67 6.17
C ASN A 314 -13.63 4.56 5.01
N GLY A 315 -12.51 4.24 4.36
CA GLY A 315 -11.98 5.02 3.24
C GLY A 315 -11.49 6.40 3.66
N CYS A 316 -11.06 6.58 4.92
CA CYS A 316 -10.43 7.81 5.37
C CYS A 316 -9.21 8.15 4.51
N ALA A 317 -8.90 9.44 4.40
CA ALA A 317 -7.81 9.97 3.60
C ALA A 317 -6.78 10.67 4.49
N ALA A 318 -5.50 10.45 4.18
CA ALA A 318 -4.37 10.95 4.98
C ALA A 318 -4.50 10.56 6.47
N THR A 319 -4.85 9.30 6.73
CA THR A 319 -4.96 8.76 8.09
C THR A 319 -3.56 8.58 8.71
N VAL A 320 -3.34 9.14 9.89
CA VAL A 320 -2.03 9.18 10.57
C VAL A 320 -1.60 7.80 11.07
N ASP A 321 -2.49 7.06 11.73
CA ASP A 321 -2.21 5.71 12.23
C ASP A 321 -2.10 4.65 11.12
N VAL A 322 -2.48 4.97 9.89
CA VAL A 322 -2.21 4.19 8.66
C VAL A 322 -0.89 4.59 8.02
N THR A 323 -0.57 5.89 8.06
CA THR A 323 0.71 6.43 7.59
C THR A 323 1.87 5.90 8.44
N TYR A 324 1.66 5.75 9.75
CA TYR A 324 2.66 5.26 10.67
C TYR A 324 3.24 3.88 10.31
N PRO A 325 2.43 2.82 10.15
CA PRO A 325 2.91 1.52 9.69
C PRO A 325 3.36 1.55 8.24
N SER A 326 2.84 2.40 7.34
CA SER A 326 3.29 2.42 5.94
C SER A 326 4.68 3.06 5.76
N ALA A 327 5.10 3.91 6.70
CA ALA A 327 6.30 4.73 6.63
C ALA A 327 7.62 4.01 6.31
N PRO A 328 7.90 2.78 6.80
CA PRO A 328 9.22 2.17 6.58
C PRO A 328 9.62 2.01 5.12
N MET A 329 8.66 1.70 4.24
CA MET A 329 8.90 1.62 2.81
C MET A 329 9.36 2.97 2.23
N TYR A 330 8.73 4.07 2.65
CA TYR A 330 9.07 5.41 2.16
C TYR A 330 10.33 5.97 2.81
N LEU A 331 10.62 5.63 4.07
CA LEU A 331 11.92 5.92 4.69
C LEU A 331 13.07 5.19 3.99
N TYR A 332 12.80 4.02 3.40
CA TYR A 332 13.80 3.29 2.63
C TYR A 332 14.05 3.94 1.27
N TYR A 333 12.97 4.25 0.52
CA TYR A 333 13.07 4.72 -0.86
C TYR A 333 13.08 6.24 -1.04
N ASN A 334 12.11 6.95 -0.44
CA ASN A 334 11.87 8.35 -0.75
C ASN A 334 11.07 9.07 0.36
N THR A 335 11.77 9.85 1.18
CA THR A 335 11.19 10.61 2.29
C THR A 335 10.25 11.71 1.85
N GLU A 336 10.35 12.21 0.60
CA GLU A 336 9.44 13.25 0.08
C GLU A 336 8.01 12.73 -0.08
N LEU A 337 7.83 11.44 -0.41
CA LEU A 337 6.51 10.81 -0.41
C LEU A 337 5.92 10.77 1.01
N LEU A 338 6.75 10.45 2.02
CA LEU A 338 6.30 10.44 3.41
C LEU A 338 5.99 11.85 3.94
N LYS A 339 6.80 12.86 3.61
CA LYS A 339 6.47 14.27 3.88
C LYS A 339 5.13 14.64 3.24
N GLY A 340 4.89 14.19 2.01
CA GLY A 340 3.62 14.38 1.29
C GLY A 340 2.40 13.75 1.98
N MET A 341 2.57 12.68 2.77
CA MET A 341 1.50 12.11 3.59
C MET A 341 1.19 12.96 4.84
N LEU A 342 2.20 13.65 5.39
CA LEU A 342 2.06 14.43 6.62
C LEU A 342 1.59 15.87 6.40
N ARG A 343 1.88 16.48 5.24
CA ARG A 343 1.49 17.86 4.91
C ARG A 343 -0.02 18.13 5.09
N PRO A 344 -0.96 17.27 4.65
CA PRO A 344 -2.39 17.46 4.90
C PRO A 344 -2.73 17.56 6.39
N VAL A 345 -2.08 16.73 7.22
CA VAL A 345 -2.31 16.64 8.67
C VAL A 345 -1.87 17.94 9.34
N PHE A 346 -0.67 18.43 9.02
CA PHE A 346 -0.18 19.72 9.52
C PHE A 346 -1.06 20.89 9.09
N LYS A 347 -1.47 20.93 7.81
CA LYS A 347 -2.35 21.98 7.30
C LYS A 347 -3.69 22.00 8.05
N TYR A 348 -4.28 20.84 8.27
CA TYR A 348 -5.55 20.73 8.98
C TYR A 348 -5.41 21.10 10.47
N ALA A 349 -4.37 20.60 11.14
CA ALA A 349 -4.11 20.90 12.55
C ALA A 349 -3.80 22.38 12.83
N ASN A 350 -3.17 23.09 11.88
CA ASN A 350 -2.94 24.53 11.96
C ASN A 350 -4.17 25.37 11.57
N SER A 351 -5.22 24.75 11.01
CA SER A 351 -6.42 25.48 10.61
C SER A 351 -7.29 25.86 11.81
N THR A 352 -8.15 26.86 11.62
CA THR A 352 -9.15 27.21 12.63
C THR A 352 -10.22 26.13 12.81
N ALA A 353 -10.31 25.13 11.94
CA ALA A 353 -11.29 24.05 12.06
C ALA A 353 -10.88 23.02 13.13
N TRP A 354 -9.57 22.82 13.35
CA TRP A 354 -9.08 21.93 14.39
C TRP A 354 -8.95 22.67 15.72
N LYS A 355 -9.64 22.18 16.75
CA LYS A 355 -9.74 22.86 18.06
C LYS A 355 -9.04 22.10 19.20
N HIS A 356 -8.37 21.01 18.88
CA HIS A 356 -7.79 20.10 19.88
C HIS A 356 -6.28 20.30 20.01
N ASP A 357 -5.76 19.97 21.19
CA ASP A 357 -4.32 20.06 21.47
C ASP A 357 -3.54 18.78 21.12
N PHE A 358 -4.17 17.86 20.40
CA PHE A 358 -3.59 16.62 19.87
C PHE A 358 -3.70 16.56 18.34
N ALA A 359 -2.96 15.64 17.72
CA ALA A 359 -2.96 15.47 16.26
C ALA A 359 -4.29 14.87 15.75
N PRO A 360 -4.82 15.31 14.60
CA PRO A 360 -6.01 14.70 14.01
C PRO A 360 -5.71 13.30 13.47
N HIS A 361 -6.70 12.41 13.54
CA HIS A 361 -6.61 11.05 13.02
C HIS A 361 -6.49 11.01 11.49
N ASP A 362 -7.30 11.80 10.80
CA ASP A 362 -7.34 11.88 9.34
C ASP A 362 -7.74 13.28 8.89
N VAL A 363 -7.70 13.50 7.57
CA VAL A 363 -8.04 14.78 6.95
C VAL A 363 -9.18 14.64 5.94
N GLY A 364 -9.95 13.56 6.01
CA GLY A 364 -11.15 13.38 5.20
C GLY A 364 -11.43 11.95 4.80
N GLN A 365 -12.21 11.82 3.74
CA GLN A 365 -12.65 10.55 3.19
C GLN A 365 -12.38 10.54 1.70
N TYR A 366 -11.57 9.61 1.23
CA TYR A 366 -10.97 9.61 -0.10
C TYR A 366 -12.04 9.65 -1.21
N PRO A 367 -11.92 10.54 -2.22
CA PRO A 367 -10.77 11.40 -2.54
C PRO A 367 -10.90 12.82 -1.98
N HIS A 368 -11.76 13.05 -0.97
CA HIS A 368 -11.95 14.36 -0.35
C HIS A 368 -11.08 14.48 0.89
N VAL A 369 -10.13 15.41 0.83
CA VAL A 369 -9.20 15.77 1.90
C VAL A 369 -9.57 17.17 2.38
N ILE A 370 -10.65 17.25 3.16
CA ILE A 370 -11.36 18.50 3.50
C ILE A 370 -11.61 18.69 5.01
N GLY A 371 -11.02 17.85 5.86
CA GLY A 371 -11.22 17.83 7.32
C GLY A 371 -11.62 16.45 7.84
N GLN A 372 -11.59 16.23 9.16
CA GLN A 372 -11.71 14.88 9.74
C GLN A 372 -13.03 14.17 9.41
N ALA A 373 -12.94 12.90 8.98
CA ALA A 373 -14.07 12.02 8.72
C ALA A 373 -14.31 10.99 9.82
N TYR A 374 -13.27 10.53 10.51
CA TYR A 374 -13.37 9.46 11.51
C TYR A 374 -14.36 9.78 12.63
N TYR A 375 -15.40 8.95 12.75
CA TYR A 375 -16.57 9.13 13.61
C TYR A 375 -17.16 10.56 13.62
N GLY A 376 -17.05 11.30 12.50
CA GLY A 376 -17.50 12.69 12.40
C GLY A 376 -16.81 13.64 13.39
N GLY A 377 -15.60 13.29 13.87
CA GLY A 377 -14.82 14.08 14.81
C GLY A 377 -15.25 13.97 16.27
N ALA A 378 -16.09 13.01 16.63
CA ALA A 378 -16.56 12.85 18.01
C ALA A 378 -15.40 12.55 18.99
N LEU A 379 -15.23 13.41 19.99
CA LEU A 379 -14.09 13.38 20.93
C LEU A 379 -13.86 12.03 21.62
N LYS A 380 -14.93 11.31 21.97
CA LYS A 380 -14.84 9.99 22.63
C LYS A 380 -14.16 8.89 21.81
N TYR A 381 -14.03 9.09 20.50
CA TYR A 381 -13.40 8.14 19.60
C TYR A 381 -12.03 8.62 19.11
N GLN A 382 -11.55 9.79 19.53
CA GLN A 382 -10.24 10.26 19.10
C GLN A 382 -9.13 9.35 19.65
N MET A 383 -7.96 9.38 19.01
CA MET A 383 -6.76 8.65 19.45
C MET A 383 -5.58 9.59 19.81
N PRO A 384 -5.71 10.48 20.82
CA PRO A 384 -4.75 11.57 21.02
C PRO A 384 -3.29 11.13 21.25
N VAL A 385 -3.03 10.18 22.16
CA VAL A 385 -1.66 9.70 22.42
C VAL A 385 -1.10 8.95 21.21
N GLU A 386 -1.95 8.20 20.51
CA GLU A 386 -1.58 7.43 19.31
C GLU A 386 -1.09 8.39 18.21
N GLU A 387 -1.90 9.39 17.85
CA GLU A 387 -1.59 10.27 16.73
C GLU A 387 -0.49 11.28 17.03
N CYS A 388 -0.44 11.81 18.25
CA CYS A 388 0.69 12.65 18.68
C CYS A 388 2.00 11.86 18.62
N GLY A 389 1.99 10.61 19.10
CA GLY A 389 3.15 9.73 19.05
C GLY A 389 3.55 9.39 17.61
N ASN A 390 2.59 9.04 16.76
CA ASN A 390 2.80 8.76 15.34
C ASN A 390 3.48 9.94 14.64
N MET A 391 2.92 11.15 14.76
CA MET A 391 3.46 12.34 14.09
C MET A 391 4.88 12.67 14.55
N LEU A 392 5.15 12.65 15.86
CA LEU A 392 6.49 12.95 16.37
C LEU A 392 7.53 11.91 15.92
N ILE A 393 7.16 10.63 15.91
CA ILE A 393 8.06 9.56 15.45
C ILE A 393 8.33 9.70 13.96
N LEU A 394 7.29 9.90 13.15
CA LEU A 394 7.41 10.02 11.69
C LEU A 394 8.28 11.20 11.28
N VAL A 395 8.04 12.38 11.86
CA VAL A 395 8.84 13.57 11.58
C VAL A 395 10.30 13.36 11.99
N SER A 396 10.54 12.76 13.16
CA SER A 396 11.91 12.46 13.59
C SER A 396 12.61 11.47 12.67
N ALA A 397 11.90 10.41 12.24
CA ALA A 397 12.44 9.41 11.31
C ALA A 397 12.80 10.03 9.96
N ILE A 398 11.94 10.90 9.40
CA ILE A 398 12.23 11.66 8.17
C ILE A 398 13.48 12.51 8.35
N CYS A 399 13.54 13.32 9.42
CA CYS A 399 14.66 14.25 9.62
C CYS A 399 15.99 13.51 9.82
N GLN A 400 15.99 12.41 10.56
CA GLN A 400 17.19 11.58 10.74
C GLN A 400 17.62 10.90 9.44
N LYS A 401 16.67 10.43 8.63
CA LYS A 401 16.95 9.80 7.33
C LYS A 401 17.54 10.79 6.32
N ASP A 402 16.98 12.00 6.26
CA ASP A 402 17.43 13.07 5.36
C ASP A 402 18.70 13.78 5.85
N ASN A 403 18.98 13.67 7.16
CA ASN A 403 19.91 14.55 7.86
C ASN A 403 19.57 16.04 7.63
N ASP A 404 18.27 16.36 7.58
CA ASP A 404 17.70 17.70 7.44
C ASP A 404 16.48 17.85 8.36
N PHE A 405 16.50 18.90 9.17
CA PHE A 405 15.49 19.19 10.20
C PHE A 405 14.59 20.38 9.82
N SER A 406 14.70 20.90 8.59
CA SER A 406 13.88 21.99 8.06
C SER A 406 12.38 21.69 8.17
N PHE A 407 11.96 20.49 7.75
CA PHE A 407 10.57 20.04 7.79
C PHE A 407 9.98 20.02 9.22
N ALA A 408 10.79 19.61 10.21
CA ALA A 408 10.39 19.68 11.61
C ALA A 408 10.32 21.12 12.12
N LYS A 409 11.28 21.97 11.72
CA LYS A 409 11.34 23.38 12.13
C LYS A 409 10.12 24.17 11.67
N GLU A 410 9.64 23.92 10.44
CA GLU A 410 8.42 24.53 9.89
C GLU A 410 7.17 24.21 10.71
N ASN A 411 7.16 23.06 11.40
CA ASN A 411 6.00 22.55 12.14
C ASN A 411 6.23 22.48 13.65
N ILE A 412 7.30 23.11 14.16
CA ILE A 412 7.81 22.88 15.51
C ILE A 412 6.80 23.22 16.62
N GLU A 413 5.95 24.22 16.41
CA GLU A 413 4.92 24.62 17.37
C GLU A 413 3.88 23.51 17.61
N LEU A 414 3.45 22.83 16.54
CA LEU A 414 2.55 21.67 16.64
C LEU A 414 3.24 20.48 17.30
N LEU A 415 4.50 20.20 16.93
CA LEU A 415 5.27 19.11 17.53
C LEU A 415 5.46 19.34 19.05
N GLU A 416 5.77 20.57 19.46
CA GLU A 416 5.88 20.95 20.86
C GLU A 416 4.55 20.77 21.59
N LYS A 417 3.45 21.25 21.01
CA LYS A 417 2.10 21.07 21.57
C LYS A 417 1.74 19.59 21.76
N TRP A 418 1.93 18.78 20.73
CA TRP A 418 1.65 17.34 20.79
C TRP A 418 2.54 16.61 21.79
N SER A 419 3.80 17.04 21.96
CA SER A 419 4.68 16.48 22.99
C SER A 419 4.20 16.81 24.41
N GLN A 420 3.60 17.98 24.65
CA GLN A 420 2.99 18.29 25.95
C GLN A 420 1.82 17.36 26.24
N TYR A 421 1.00 17.04 25.23
CA TYR A 421 -0.07 16.06 25.38
C TYR A 421 0.48 14.67 25.79
N LEU A 422 1.59 14.25 25.20
CA LEU A 422 2.26 12.99 25.58
C LEU A 422 2.86 13.04 27.00
N ILE A 423 3.36 14.18 27.45
CA ILE A 423 3.85 14.38 28.83
C ILE A 423 2.69 14.32 29.84
N GLU A 424 1.50 14.77 29.46
CA GLU A 424 0.35 14.75 30.36
C GLU A 424 -0.28 13.35 30.45
N PHE A 425 -0.44 12.67 29.30
CA PHE A 425 -1.28 11.46 29.21
C PHE A 425 -0.52 10.18 28.81
N GLY A 426 0.78 10.25 28.49
CA GLY A 426 1.53 9.13 27.90
C GLY A 426 2.11 8.13 28.89
N LEU A 427 2.27 8.49 30.17
CA LEU A 427 2.88 7.59 31.18
C LEU A 427 2.02 6.36 31.43
N ASP A 428 0.73 6.59 31.60
CA ASP A 428 -0.29 5.57 31.79
C ASP A 428 -1.56 6.04 31.05
N PRO A 429 -1.69 5.69 29.77
CA PRO A 429 -2.82 6.13 28.97
C PRO A 429 -4.10 5.59 29.59
N GLU A 430 -5.02 6.45 30.02
CA GLU A 430 -6.29 6.06 30.63
C GLU A 430 -7.20 5.36 29.59
N TYR A 431 -8.46 5.75 29.45
CA TYR A 431 -9.38 5.15 28.48
C TYR A 431 -9.21 5.77 27.07
N GLN A 432 -8.00 5.73 26.50
CA GLN A 432 -7.72 6.22 25.15
C GLN A 432 -7.69 5.10 24.11
N LEU A 433 -8.17 5.41 22.90
CA LEU A 433 -8.03 4.52 21.75
C LEU A 433 -6.60 4.48 21.23
N CYS A 434 -6.28 3.36 20.57
CA CYS A 434 -5.07 3.16 19.78
C CYS A 434 -5.46 2.58 18.42
N THR A 435 -4.51 2.50 17.49
CA THR A 435 -4.72 2.01 16.12
C THR A 435 -5.33 0.60 16.02
N ASP A 436 -5.21 -0.22 17.08
CA ASP A 436 -5.86 -1.53 17.18
C ASP A 436 -7.33 -1.43 17.65
N ASP A 437 -8.04 -0.38 17.27
CA ASP A 437 -9.42 -0.08 17.68
C ASP A 437 -10.42 -1.16 17.26
N PHE A 438 -10.12 -1.88 16.18
CA PHE A 438 -10.82 -3.07 15.69
C PHE A 438 -10.85 -4.23 16.71
N ALA A 439 -9.94 -4.21 17.69
CA ALA A 439 -9.89 -5.15 18.82
C ALA A 439 -10.61 -4.62 20.07
N GLY A 440 -11.24 -3.43 19.97
CA GLY A 440 -11.93 -2.75 21.05
C GLY A 440 -11.01 -1.85 21.89
N HIS A 441 -11.64 -1.00 22.71
CA HIS A 441 -10.93 -0.06 23.59
C HIS A 441 -10.16 -0.81 24.68
N MET A 442 -8.99 -0.28 25.04
CA MET A 442 -8.14 -0.84 26.09
C MET A 442 -7.56 0.28 26.94
N ALA A 443 -8.00 0.37 28.20
CA ALA A 443 -7.40 1.30 29.14
C ALA A 443 -5.99 0.84 29.54
N HIS A 444 -5.16 1.77 29.99
CA HIS A 444 -3.84 1.49 30.57
C HIS A 444 -2.91 0.76 29.60
N ASN A 445 -3.07 0.99 28.29
CA ASN A 445 -2.38 0.25 27.24
C ASN A 445 -0.86 0.46 27.31
N CYS A 446 -0.13 -0.63 27.54
CA CYS A 446 1.32 -0.61 27.71
C CYS A 446 2.04 -0.22 26.40
N ASN A 447 1.59 -0.73 25.25
CA ASN A 447 2.24 -0.44 23.98
C ASN A 447 2.03 1.03 23.52
N LEU A 448 0.91 1.63 23.90
CA LEU A 448 0.64 3.05 23.68
C LEU A 448 1.56 3.94 24.54
N SER A 449 1.88 3.53 25.77
CA SER A 449 2.90 4.20 26.60
C SER A 449 4.29 4.18 25.95
N ILE A 450 4.68 3.05 25.33
CA ILE A 450 5.93 2.97 24.56
C ILE A 450 5.92 3.96 23.39
N LYS A 451 4.79 4.11 22.69
CA LYS A 451 4.65 5.09 21.61
C LYS A 451 4.88 6.53 22.12
N ALA A 452 4.32 6.88 23.27
CA ALA A 452 4.54 8.18 23.89
C ALA A 452 6.03 8.42 24.23
N ILE A 453 6.68 7.41 24.82
CA ILE A 453 8.13 7.41 25.10
C ILE A 453 8.93 7.70 23.83
N MET A 454 8.64 6.98 22.75
CA MET A 454 9.36 7.12 21.49
C MET A 454 9.06 8.44 20.77
N GLY A 455 7.84 8.97 20.86
CA GLY A 455 7.50 10.32 20.35
C GLY A 455 8.31 11.42 21.05
N MET A 456 8.40 11.37 22.37
CA MET A 456 9.24 12.30 23.15
C MET A 456 10.73 12.15 22.82
N ALA A 457 11.23 10.92 22.69
CA ALA A 457 12.60 10.65 22.28
C ALA A 457 12.89 11.20 20.87
N GLY A 458 11.97 11.01 19.93
CA GLY A 458 12.08 11.52 18.56
C GLY A 458 12.17 13.04 18.50
N LEU A 459 11.33 13.77 19.25
CA LEU A 459 11.41 15.23 19.32
C LEU A 459 12.65 15.72 20.06
N SER A 460 13.16 14.97 21.05
CA SER A 460 14.45 15.30 21.68
C SER A 460 15.60 15.32 20.66
N VAL A 461 15.63 14.35 19.73
CA VAL A 461 16.61 14.32 18.63
C VAL A 461 16.47 15.55 17.74
N ILE A 462 15.24 15.93 17.38
CA ILE A 462 14.97 17.14 16.59
C ILE A 462 15.51 18.38 17.32
N TYR A 463 15.13 18.59 18.58
CA TYR A 463 15.57 19.74 19.37
C TYR A 463 17.10 19.84 19.45
N ARG A 464 17.79 18.72 19.65
CA ARG A 464 19.25 18.69 19.70
C ARG A 464 19.88 19.18 18.40
N ASN A 465 19.33 18.76 17.25
CA ASN A 465 19.87 19.12 15.94
C ASN A 465 19.54 20.56 15.51
N ILE A 466 18.45 21.15 16.02
CA ILE A 466 18.12 22.56 15.75
C ILE A 466 18.71 23.54 16.78
N GLY A 467 19.55 23.06 17.71
CA GLY A 467 20.25 23.89 18.71
C GLY A 467 19.53 24.07 20.06
N GLU A 468 18.33 23.52 20.22
CA GLU A 468 17.48 23.59 21.42
C GLU A 468 17.89 22.54 22.48
N THR A 469 19.16 22.55 22.88
CA THR A 469 19.77 21.47 23.68
C THR A 469 19.12 21.29 25.06
N GLU A 470 18.67 22.37 25.70
CA GLU A 470 17.98 22.29 26.99
C GLU A 470 16.64 21.56 26.87
N LYS A 471 15.82 21.94 25.88
CA LYS A 471 14.55 21.27 25.57
C LYS A 471 14.80 19.79 25.24
N ALA A 472 15.82 19.50 24.44
CA ALA A 472 16.20 18.14 24.09
C ALA A 472 16.52 17.29 25.34
N ASN A 473 17.37 17.80 26.23
CA ASN A 473 17.78 17.08 27.44
C ASN A 473 16.60 16.85 28.39
N LYS A 474 15.74 17.85 28.57
CA LYS A 474 14.53 17.73 29.40
C LYS A 474 13.61 16.64 28.86
N LEU A 475 13.33 16.66 27.55
CA LEU A 475 12.39 15.72 26.94
C LEU A 475 12.92 14.29 26.92
N TYR A 476 14.22 14.10 26.64
CA TYR A 476 14.84 12.77 26.74
C TYR A 476 14.82 12.24 28.17
N LYS A 477 15.07 13.10 29.17
CA LYS A 477 14.99 12.71 30.58
C LYS A 477 13.57 12.22 30.94
N THR A 478 12.53 12.93 30.52
CA THR A 478 11.14 12.50 30.73
C THR A 478 10.87 11.15 30.04
N ALA A 479 11.29 10.99 28.78
CA ALA A 479 11.15 9.71 28.07
C ALA A 479 11.86 8.56 28.80
N LYS A 480 13.05 8.81 29.36
CA LYS A 480 13.81 7.83 30.15
C LYS A 480 13.10 7.46 31.45
N GLU A 481 12.58 8.44 32.19
CA GLU A 481 11.79 8.22 33.41
C GLU A 481 10.55 7.39 33.13
N TYR A 482 9.88 7.63 31.99
CA TYR A 482 8.72 6.85 31.55
C TYR A 482 9.10 5.42 31.19
N ALA A 483 10.21 5.22 30.47
CA ALA A 483 10.72 3.89 30.14
C ALA A 483 11.10 3.09 31.41
N ASP A 484 11.73 3.73 32.40
CA ASP A 484 12.05 3.10 33.68
C ASP A 484 10.78 2.71 34.46
N SER A 485 9.79 3.60 34.50
CA SER A 485 8.48 3.33 35.10
C SER A 485 7.76 2.18 34.40
N PHE A 486 7.78 2.16 33.06
CA PHE A 486 7.20 1.11 32.24
C PHE A 486 7.81 -0.26 32.60
N ILE A 487 9.14 -0.37 32.67
CA ILE A 487 9.85 -1.62 32.96
C ILE A 487 9.43 -2.21 34.32
N VAL A 488 9.11 -1.36 35.29
CA VAL A 488 8.65 -1.80 36.61
C VAL A 488 7.18 -2.20 36.57
N ARG A 489 6.31 -1.33 36.04
CA ARG A 489 4.85 -1.46 36.15
C ARG A 489 4.23 -2.47 35.20
N ALA A 490 4.77 -2.58 33.98
CA ALA A 490 4.21 -3.47 32.97
C ALA A 490 4.72 -4.92 33.11
N LYS A 491 5.65 -5.20 34.02
CA LYS A 491 6.31 -6.50 34.10
C LYS A 491 5.41 -7.58 34.70
N ASN A 492 5.39 -8.75 34.06
CA ASN A 492 4.79 -9.98 34.55
C ASN A 492 5.76 -10.79 35.42
N GLN A 493 5.23 -11.76 36.15
CA GLN A 493 6.03 -12.67 36.99
C GLN A 493 7.03 -13.51 36.18
N ASP A 494 6.68 -13.88 34.94
CA ASP A 494 7.55 -14.62 34.01
C ASP A 494 8.61 -13.73 33.33
N GLY A 495 8.59 -12.42 33.60
CA GLY A 495 9.52 -11.43 33.06
C GLY A 495 9.08 -10.77 31.76
N SER A 496 7.98 -11.19 31.11
CA SER A 496 7.41 -10.51 29.94
C SER A 496 6.63 -9.25 30.34
N PHE A 497 6.04 -8.55 29.37
CA PHE A 497 5.31 -7.32 29.59
C PHE A 497 3.81 -7.42 29.22
N ARG A 498 2.97 -6.88 30.12
CA ARG A 498 1.51 -6.88 30.06
C ARG A 498 0.97 -6.18 28.80
N LEU A 499 -0.26 -6.51 28.42
CA LEU A 499 -1.05 -5.75 27.45
C LEU A 499 -1.43 -4.38 28.03
N ALA A 500 -1.91 -4.38 29.27
CA ALA A 500 -2.30 -3.19 30.02
C ALA A 500 -1.75 -3.23 31.44
N PHE A 501 -1.41 -2.07 32.01
CA PHE A 501 -0.73 -2.01 33.31
C PHE A 501 -1.52 -2.69 34.44
N ASP A 502 -2.86 -2.61 34.38
CA ASP A 502 -3.79 -3.17 35.36
C ASP A 502 -4.18 -4.64 35.10
N LYS A 503 -3.62 -5.30 34.07
CA LYS A 503 -3.96 -6.67 33.67
C LYS A 503 -2.78 -7.62 33.79
N GLU A 504 -2.56 -8.18 34.97
CA GLU A 504 -1.47 -9.14 35.19
C GLU A 504 -1.62 -10.41 34.33
N GLY A 505 -0.51 -10.97 33.86
CA GLY A 505 -0.47 -12.22 33.09
C GLY A 505 -0.85 -12.06 31.60
N THR A 506 -1.29 -10.87 31.20
CA THR A 506 -1.58 -10.55 29.78
C THR A 506 -0.31 -10.34 28.97
N PHE A 507 -0.43 -10.35 27.64
CA PHE A 507 0.66 -10.02 26.72
C PHE A 507 0.12 -9.26 25.50
N SER A 508 1.01 -8.50 24.85
CA SER A 508 0.78 -7.95 23.51
C SER A 508 2.09 -7.79 22.77
N LEU A 509 2.08 -7.70 21.45
CA LEU A 509 3.24 -7.33 20.64
C LEU A 509 3.66 -5.88 20.97
N LYS A 510 4.89 -5.69 21.47
CA LYS A 510 5.45 -4.37 21.80
C LYS A 510 6.13 -3.71 20.60
N TYR A 511 5.43 -3.68 19.47
CA TYR A 511 5.97 -3.23 18.19
C TYR A 511 6.49 -1.79 18.20
N ASN A 512 5.96 -0.90 19.05
CA ASN A 512 6.45 0.49 19.16
C ASN A 512 7.87 0.58 19.72
N ALA A 513 8.36 -0.44 20.43
CA ALA A 513 9.72 -0.46 20.98
C ALA A 513 10.80 -0.60 19.89
N VAL A 514 10.41 -0.87 18.65
CA VAL A 514 11.34 -1.04 17.53
C VAL A 514 12.12 0.23 17.21
N TRP A 515 11.55 1.41 17.49
CA TRP A 515 12.23 2.68 17.30
C TRP A 515 13.40 2.90 18.25
N ASP A 516 13.35 2.37 19.48
CA ASP A 516 14.51 2.43 20.40
C ASP A 516 15.68 1.60 19.85
N ARG A 517 15.38 0.47 19.19
CA ARG A 517 16.39 -0.36 18.50
C ARG A 517 16.93 0.32 17.25
N LEU A 518 16.05 0.87 16.42
CA LEU A 518 16.43 1.52 15.17
C LEU A 518 17.27 2.78 15.41
N TRP A 519 16.86 3.63 16.35
CA TRP A 519 17.55 4.89 16.70
C TRP A 519 18.64 4.72 17.75
N LYS A 520 18.77 3.54 18.36
CA LYS A 520 19.76 3.25 19.42
C LYS A 520 19.65 4.23 20.59
N THR A 521 18.44 4.58 21.00
CA THR A 521 18.21 5.55 22.09
C THR A 521 18.53 5.00 23.48
N ASN A 522 18.68 3.68 23.61
CA ASN A 522 19.01 2.94 24.84
C ASN A 522 18.04 3.22 25.99
N LEU A 523 16.75 3.40 25.67
CA LEU A 523 15.71 3.64 26.67
C LEU A 523 15.30 2.36 27.38
N PHE A 524 15.26 1.24 26.65
CA PHE A 524 14.94 -0.08 27.19
C PHE A 524 16.19 -0.99 27.23
N PRO A 525 16.40 -1.76 28.31
CA PRO A 525 17.55 -2.66 28.42
C PRO A 525 17.41 -3.90 27.52
N SER A 526 18.51 -4.53 27.06
CA SER A 526 18.46 -5.77 26.25
C SER A 526 17.57 -6.88 26.83
N LYS A 527 17.48 -6.98 28.17
CA LYS A 527 16.63 -7.95 28.84
C LYS A 527 15.14 -7.78 28.49
N PHE A 528 14.67 -6.56 28.25
CA PHE A 528 13.29 -6.27 27.82
C PHE A 528 12.98 -6.96 26.49
N TYR A 529 13.83 -6.76 25.48
CA TYR A 529 13.63 -7.36 24.16
C TYR A 529 13.72 -8.88 24.20
N ASN A 530 14.73 -9.41 24.89
CA ASN A 530 14.92 -10.86 24.98
C ASN A 530 13.74 -11.54 25.69
N SER A 531 13.14 -10.94 26.72
CA SER A 531 11.93 -11.49 27.35
C SER A 531 10.70 -11.46 26.44
N GLU A 532 10.54 -10.42 25.63
CA GLU A 532 9.42 -10.32 24.70
C GLU A 532 9.54 -11.35 23.56
N ILE A 533 10.73 -11.51 22.96
CA ILE A 533 10.96 -12.55 21.94
C ILE A 533 10.69 -13.96 22.49
N GLU A 534 11.15 -14.25 23.70
CA GLU A 534 10.87 -15.54 24.35
C GLU A 534 9.39 -15.72 24.68
N ARG A 535 8.66 -14.63 24.99
CA ARG A 535 7.20 -14.70 25.13
C ARG A 535 6.53 -14.97 23.79
N TYR A 536 6.93 -14.27 22.73
CA TYR A 536 6.36 -14.43 21.39
C TYR A 536 6.51 -15.86 20.86
N LYS A 537 7.66 -16.50 21.07
CA LYS A 537 7.86 -17.91 20.71
C LYS A 537 6.89 -18.86 21.41
N LYS A 538 6.49 -18.57 22.66
CA LYS A 538 5.51 -19.37 23.40
C LYS A 538 4.08 -19.17 22.90
N GLU A 539 3.78 -17.96 22.42
CA GLU A 539 2.47 -17.58 21.88
C GLU A 539 2.32 -17.89 20.37
N ALA A 540 3.39 -18.34 19.74
CA ALA A 540 3.41 -18.62 18.31
C ALA A 540 2.38 -19.69 17.93
N LEU A 541 1.58 -19.36 16.94
CA LEU A 541 0.63 -20.22 16.26
C LEU A 541 1.16 -20.52 14.84
N PRO A 542 0.60 -21.50 14.11
CA PRO A 542 1.15 -21.95 12.83
C PRO A 542 1.38 -20.86 11.77
N TYR A 543 0.64 -19.76 11.83
CA TYR A 543 0.66 -18.68 10.84
C TYR A 543 1.01 -17.31 11.41
N GLY A 544 1.30 -17.19 12.71
CA GLY A 544 1.71 -15.91 13.30
C GLY A 544 1.75 -15.94 14.81
N ILE A 545 1.94 -14.78 15.42
CA ILE A 545 1.80 -14.59 16.87
C ILE A 545 0.62 -13.64 17.06
N PRO A 546 -0.38 -13.98 17.91
CA PRO A 546 -1.50 -13.09 18.19
C PRO A 546 -1.03 -11.69 18.57
N LEU A 547 -1.78 -10.67 18.16
CA LEU A 547 -1.49 -9.28 18.50
C LEU A 547 -1.42 -9.09 20.03
N ASP A 548 -2.35 -9.73 20.72
CA ASP A 548 -2.43 -9.84 22.18
C ASP A 548 -3.30 -11.03 22.58
N ASN A 549 -3.55 -11.21 23.87
CA ASN A 549 -4.33 -12.33 24.40
C ASN A 549 -5.87 -12.19 24.30
N ARG A 550 -6.41 -11.15 23.65
CA ARG A 550 -7.88 -10.99 23.49
C ARG A 550 -8.42 -11.96 22.45
N GLU A 551 -7.67 -12.18 21.39
CA GLU A 551 -8.09 -12.94 20.22
C GLU A 551 -6.88 -13.55 19.50
N LYS A 552 -7.12 -14.55 18.66
CA LYS A 552 -6.04 -15.25 17.95
C LYS A 552 -5.57 -14.57 16.66
N TYR A 553 -6.17 -13.44 16.26
CA TYR A 553 -5.72 -12.71 15.09
C TYR A 553 -4.45 -11.90 15.37
N THR A 554 -3.78 -11.52 14.30
CA THR A 554 -2.59 -10.68 14.32
C THR A 554 -2.61 -9.68 13.18
N LYS A 555 -1.60 -8.81 13.15
CA LYS A 555 -1.34 -7.89 12.04
C LYS A 555 0.01 -8.15 11.41
N SER A 556 0.09 -8.23 10.08
CA SER A 556 1.33 -8.60 9.37
C SER A 556 2.46 -7.60 9.62
N ASP A 557 2.16 -6.32 9.57
CA ASP A 557 3.06 -5.21 9.84
C ASP A 557 3.57 -5.24 11.29
N TRP A 558 2.66 -5.27 12.28
CA TRP A 558 3.03 -5.35 13.71
C TRP A 558 3.82 -6.62 14.05
N LEU A 559 3.52 -7.74 13.41
CA LEU A 559 4.26 -8.98 13.58
C LEU A 559 5.72 -8.84 13.12
N LEU A 560 5.98 -8.23 11.95
CA LEU A 560 7.36 -8.00 11.49
C LEU A 560 8.07 -6.89 12.26
N TRP A 561 7.35 -5.88 12.74
CA TRP A 561 7.94 -4.87 13.63
C TRP A 561 8.38 -5.50 14.95
N ALA A 562 7.55 -6.37 15.52
CA ALA A 562 7.90 -7.16 16.71
C ALA A 562 9.07 -8.13 16.43
N ALA A 563 9.15 -8.72 15.24
CA ALA A 563 10.28 -9.54 14.83
C ALA A 563 11.61 -8.77 14.82
N CYS A 564 11.59 -7.48 14.46
CA CYS A 564 12.78 -6.63 14.46
C CYS A 564 13.31 -6.33 15.87
N LEU A 565 12.60 -6.70 16.94
CA LEU A 565 13.11 -6.66 18.31
C LEU A 565 14.13 -7.77 18.58
N ALA A 566 14.22 -8.80 17.74
CA ALA A 566 15.18 -9.89 17.91
C ALA A 566 16.62 -9.38 17.77
N GLU A 567 17.52 -9.86 18.63
CA GLU A 567 18.97 -9.69 18.46
C GLU A 567 19.53 -10.74 17.48
N LYS A 568 18.93 -11.92 17.45
CA LYS A 568 19.33 -13.06 16.62
C LYS A 568 18.57 -13.08 15.30
N GLN A 569 19.28 -13.37 14.22
CA GLN A 569 18.69 -13.48 12.89
C GLN A 569 17.70 -14.64 12.82
N GLU A 570 18.00 -15.75 13.50
CA GLU A 570 17.15 -16.95 13.52
C GLU A 570 15.77 -16.68 14.15
N ASP A 571 15.71 -15.78 15.14
CA ASP A 571 14.46 -15.40 15.79
C ASP A 571 13.60 -14.50 14.89
N PHE A 572 14.23 -13.61 14.11
CA PHE A 572 13.53 -12.82 13.09
C PHE A 572 12.98 -13.74 11.98
N GLU A 573 13.81 -14.66 11.48
CA GLU A 573 13.44 -15.59 10.41
C GLU A 573 12.35 -16.57 10.87
N PHE A 574 12.36 -17.00 12.13
CA PHE A 574 11.28 -17.80 12.72
C PHE A 574 9.93 -17.08 12.62
N ILE A 575 9.84 -15.83 13.07
CA ILE A 575 8.58 -15.06 13.03
C ILE A 575 8.16 -14.76 11.59
N THR A 576 9.13 -14.45 10.74
CA THR A 576 8.90 -14.21 9.29
C THR A 576 8.35 -15.44 8.59
N GLU A 577 8.85 -16.62 8.94
CA GLU A 577 8.34 -17.88 8.40
C GLU A 577 6.87 -18.12 8.75
N LEU A 578 6.42 -17.75 9.95
CA LEU A 578 5.01 -17.86 10.33
C LEU A 578 4.14 -17.00 9.41
N LEU A 579 4.54 -15.75 9.19
CA LEU A 579 3.83 -14.82 8.30
C LEU A 579 3.83 -15.30 6.85
N TRP A 580 4.98 -15.79 6.35
CA TRP A 580 5.09 -16.34 5.00
C TRP A 580 4.12 -17.51 4.79
N LYS A 581 4.02 -18.42 5.79
CA LYS A 581 3.07 -19.54 5.75
C LYS A 581 1.63 -19.05 5.69
N ALA A 582 1.28 -17.96 6.38
CA ALA A 582 -0.08 -17.41 6.36
C ALA A 582 -0.52 -17.10 4.93
N PHE A 583 0.30 -16.40 4.14
CA PHE A 583 -0.04 -16.02 2.78
C PHE A 583 0.08 -17.17 1.77
N ASP A 584 1.02 -18.09 1.98
CA ASP A 584 1.17 -19.27 1.15
C ASP A 584 -0.12 -20.11 1.13
N VAL A 585 -0.72 -20.33 2.31
CA VAL A 585 -1.96 -21.11 2.46
C VAL A 585 -3.23 -20.28 2.34
N GLN A 586 -3.14 -18.95 2.29
CA GLN A 586 -4.31 -18.06 2.28
C GLN A 586 -5.23 -18.40 1.10
N ARG A 587 -6.52 -18.59 1.43
CA ARG A 587 -7.58 -18.93 0.47
C ARG A 587 -8.42 -17.74 0.02
N SER A 588 -8.25 -16.58 0.66
CA SER A 588 -8.92 -15.35 0.25
C SER A 588 -8.43 -14.91 -1.13
N ASN A 589 -9.36 -14.45 -1.95
CA ASN A 589 -9.10 -13.87 -3.26
C ASN A 589 -8.87 -12.35 -3.20
N ALA A 590 -8.63 -11.79 -2.01
CA ALA A 590 -8.33 -10.38 -1.85
C ALA A 590 -6.81 -10.14 -1.92
N PRO A 591 -6.36 -8.89 -2.21
CA PRO A 591 -4.97 -8.49 -2.01
C PRO A 591 -4.48 -8.83 -0.60
N MET A 592 -3.16 -8.87 -0.43
CA MET A 592 -2.49 -9.28 0.79
C MET A 592 -3.07 -8.55 2.02
N THR A 593 -3.71 -9.32 2.90
CA THR A 593 -4.38 -8.77 4.10
C THR A 593 -3.36 -8.45 5.17
N ASP A 594 -3.58 -7.36 5.88
CA ASP A 594 -2.84 -7.00 7.07
C ASP A 594 -3.49 -7.54 8.34
N TRP A 595 -4.67 -8.16 8.28
CA TRP A 595 -5.41 -8.64 9.45
C TRP A 595 -6.00 -10.03 9.26
N TYR A 596 -5.42 -11.01 9.95
CA TYR A 596 -5.71 -12.43 9.76
C TYR A 596 -5.55 -13.23 11.06
N TYR A 597 -6.15 -14.42 11.10
CA TYR A 597 -6.05 -15.35 12.23
C TYR A 597 -4.72 -16.10 12.22
N ALA A 598 -3.96 -16.03 13.31
CA ALA A 598 -2.64 -16.66 13.40
C ALA A 598 -2.70 -18.20 13.54
N ASP A 599 -3.86 -18.78 13.90
CA ASP A 599 -4.08 -20.23 13.94
C ASP A 599 -4.57 -20.85 12.62
N THR A 600 -5.26 -20.08 11.77
CA THR A 600 -5.83 -20.60 10.51
C THR A 600 -5.23 -19.98 9.24
N GLY A 601 -4.59 -18.81 9.33
CA GLY A 601 -4.18 -18.02 8.17
C GLY A 601 -5.35 -17.34 7.44
N GLU A 602 -6.57 -17.44 7.99
CA GLU A 602 -7.75 -16.85 7.37
C GLU A 602 -7.76 -15.33 7.56
N MET A 603 -7.95 -14.62 6.46
CA MET A 603 -8.19 -13.18 6.45
C MET A 603 -9.45 -12.85 7.25
N ARG A 604 -9.41 -11.78 8.07
CA ARG A 604 -10.61 -11.30 8.79
C ARG A 604 -11.43 -10.32 7.95
N ALA A 605 -10.89 -9.15 7.60
CA ALA A 605 -11.64 -8.13 6.87
C ALA A 605 -10.81 -7.24 5.94
N PHE A 606 -9.68 -6.73 6.42
CA PHE A 606 -8.92 -5.69 5.71
C PHE A 606 -8.20 -6.20 4.46
N ARG A 607 -8.21 -5.39 3.41
CA ARG A 607 -7.58 -5.71 2.11
C ARG A 607 -7.03 -4.43 1.49
N HIS A 608 -5.96 -4.57 0.70
CA HIS A 608 -5.35 -3.46 -0.04
C HIS A 608 -4.93 -2.27 0.85
N ARG A 609 -4.61 -2.53 2.13
CA ARG A 609 -4.14 -1.51 3.06
C ARG A 609 -2.69 -1.15 2.77
N THR A 610 -2.38 0.14 2.86
CA THR A 610 -1.03 0.70 2.70
C THR A 610 -0.09 0.34 3.85
N VAL A 611 -0.63 -0.09 5.00
CA VAL A 611 0.12 -0.50 6.20
C VAL A 611 1.10 -1.65 5.93
N GLN A 612 0.92 -2.41 4.84
CA GLN A 612 1.90 -3.42 4.38
C GLN A 612 3.27 -2.80 4.05
N GLY A 613 3.38 -1.48 3.90
CA GLY A 613 4.67 -0.78 3.86
C GLY A 613 5.50 -1.01 5.13
N GLY A 614 4.86 -1.41 6.22
CA GLY A 614 5.50 -1.75 7.50
C GLY A 614 6.39 -2.98 7.43
N LEU A 615 6.15 -3.86 6.46
CA LEU A 615 6.99 -5.04 6.27
C LEU A 615 8.43 -4.66 5.90
N PHE A 616 8.66 -3.48 5.32
CA PHE A 616 9.98 -3.00 4.88
C PHE A 616 10.88 -2.55 6.05
N LEU A 617 10.40 -2.57 7.30
CA LEU A 617 11.13 -2.04 8.45
C LEU A 617 12.52 -2.65 8.65
N LYS A 618 12.68 -3.96 8.43
CA LYS A 618 13.98 -4.64 8.60
C LYS A 618 15.05 -4.10 7.66
N LEU A 619 14.68 -3.53 6.51
CA LEU A 619 15.63 -2.90 5.57
C LEU A 619 16.30 -1.64 6.14
N LEU A 620 15.71 -1.02 7.18
CA LEU A 620 16.25 0.18 7.82
C LEU A 620 17.36 -0.12 8.86
N PHE A 621 17.57 -1.39 9.23
CA PHE A 621 18.52 -1.81 10.27
C PHE A 621 19.97 -1.97 9.81
#